data_AF-A0A8S4REM9-F1
#
_entry.id   AF-A0A8S4REM9-F1
#
_cell.length_a   1.000
_cell.length_b   1.000
_cell.length_c   1.000
_cell.angle_alpha   90.00
_cell.angle_beta   90.00
_cell.angle_gamma   90.00
#
_symmetry.space_group_name_H-M   'P 1'
#
loop_
_entity.id
_entity.type
_entity.pdbx_description
1 polymer ?
#
loop_
_entity_poly.entity_id
_entity_poly.type
_entity_poly.pdbx_seq_one_letter_code
_entity_poly.pdbx_strand_id
1 'polypeptide(L)'
;MQWAGHVQRMEGTRAPKRLIEGTLEGRRGRGRPSGRWSDGAERDMWVLGVWSWKEAASDRLKWINMLDQAKAHPGLKSFDDDDDERII
;
A
#
# COMPACT_ATOMS: atom_id res chain seq x y z
N MET A 1 1.11 1.20 -5.35
CA MET A 1 1.90 1.61 -4.15
C MET A 1 2.14 3.12 -3.95
N GLN A 2 1.99 4.00 -4.94
CA GLN A 2 2.25 5.46 -4.74
C GLN A 2 1.35 6.09 -3.66
N TRP A 3 0.10 5.64 -3.55
CA TRP A 3 -0.86 6.08 -2.54
C TRP A 3 -0.38 5.79 -1.11
N ALA A 4 0.30 4.66 -0.87
CA ALA A 4 0.87 4.31 0.44
C ALA A 4 1.85 5.39 0.93
N GLY A 5 2.77 5.78 0.05
CA GLY A 5 3.73 6.83 0.36
C GLY A 5 3.07 8.20 0.51
N HIS A 6 2.03 8.48 -0.29
CA HIS A 6 1.26 9.71 -0.13
C HIS A 6 0.58 9.78 1.23
N VAL A 7 -0.13 8.72 1.65
CA VAL A 7 -0.78 8.67 2.97
C VAL A 7 0.25 8.73 4.08
N GLN A 8 1.40 8.07 3.97
CA GLN A 8 2.45 8.14 5.01
C GLN A 8 2.97 9.56 5.25
N ARG A 9 3.02 10.39 4.20
CA ARG A 9 3.44 11.81 4.26
C ARG A 9 2.29 12.77 4.58
N MET A 10 1.05 12.30 4.64
CA MET A 10 -0.06 13.12 5.12
C MET A 10 0.13 13.45 6.61
N GLU A 11 -0.39 14.61 6.99
CA GLU A 11 -0.51 15.01 8.39
C GLU A 11 -1.33 13.97 9.19
N GLY A 12 -0.88 13.68 10.42
CA GLY A 12 -1.49 12.71 11.35
C GLY A 12 -2.98 12.92 11.62
N THR A 13 -3.49 14.15 11.44
CA THR A 13 -4.89 14.52 11.67
C THR A 13 -5.82 14.03 10.55
N ARG A 14 -5.29 13.70 9.37
CA ARG A 14 -6.06 13.31 8.18
C ARG A 14 -6.67 11.92 8.35
N ALA A 15 -7.93 11.77 7.93
CA ALA A 15 -8.67 10.51 8.07
C ALA A 15 -7.95 9.29 7.45
N PRO A 16 -7.33 9.34 6.26
CA PRO A 16 -6.59 8.21 5.71
C PRO A 16 -5.38 7.80 6.55
N LYS A 17 -4.63 8.78 7.07
CA LYS A 17 -3.48 8.57 7.94
C LYS A 17 -3.91 7.91 9.26
N ARG A 18 -4.96 8.45 9.89
CA ARG A 18 -5.58 7.88 11.09
C ARG A 18 -6.17 6.49 10.88
N LEU A 19 -6.67 6.18 9.68
CA LEU A 19 -7.21 4.86 9.36
C LEU A 19 -6.11 3.80 9.26
N ILE A 20 -4.96 4.16 8.70
CA ILE A 20 -3.80 3.26 8.56
C ILE A 20 -3.05 3.10 9.89
N GLU A 21 -2.85 4.18 10.63
CA GLU A 21 -2.15 4.16 11.93
C GLU A 21 -3.07 3.68 13.07
N GLY A 22 -4.37 3.87 12.92
CA GLY A 22 -5.36 3.43 13.89
C GLY A 22 -5.47 1.91 13.91
N THR A 23 -5.30 1.32 15.10
CA THR A 23 -5.75 -0.03 15.35
C THR A 23 -7.28 -0.02 15.34
N LEU A 24 -7.87 -0.32 14.17
CA LEU A 24 -9.31 -0.60 14.11
C LEU A 24 -9.57 -1.91 14.86
N GLU A 25 -9.94 -1.79 16.13
CA GLU A 25 -10.41 -2.91 16.94
C GLU A 25 -11.83 -3.28 16.49
N GLY A 26 -12.03 -4.56 16.18
CA GLY A 26 -13.32 -5.08 15.72
C GLY A 26 -13.18 -6.34 14.87
N ARG A 27 -14.11 -7.30 15.06
CA ARG A 27 -14.19 -8.50 14.23
C ARG A 27 -14.87 -8.13 12.91
N ARG A 28 -14.15 -8.25 11.78
CA ARG A 28 -14.75 -8.06 10.46
C ARG A 28 -15.78 -9.15 10.18
N GLY A 29 -16.92 -8.77 9.62
CA GLY A 29 -17.99 -9.69 9.27
C GLY A 29 -17.58 -10.72 8.22
N ARG A 30 -18.30 -11.85 8.17
CA ARG A 30 -18.13 -12.86 7.10
C ARG A 30 -18.36 -12.21 5.74
N GLY A 31 -17.51 -12.53 4.76
CA GLY A 31 -17.60 -12.06 3.37
C GLY A 31 -16.71 -10.86 3.01
N ARG A 32 -16.26 -10.06 3.99
CA ARG A 32 -15.27 -9.01 3.74
C ARG A 32 -13.86 -9.62 3.77
N PRO A 33 -12.96 -9.31 2.82
CA PRO A 33 -11.57 -9.74 2.89
C PRO A 33 -10.99 -9.43 4.27
N SER A 34 -10.41 -10.45 4.90
CA SER A 34 -9.87 -10.34 6.27
C SER A 34 -8.74 -9.30 6.33
N GLY A 35 -7.93 -9.27 5.27
CA GLY A 35 -6.78 -8.39 5.12
C GLY A 35 -7.17 -6.92 4.97
N ARG A 36 -6.48 -6.05 5.68
CA ARG A 36 -6.50 -4.61 5.45
C ARG A 36 -5.77 -4.34 4.14
N TRP A 37 -6.13 -3.26 3.47
CA TRP A 37 -5.31 -2.75 2.37
C TRP A 37 -3.85 -2.53 2.83
N SER A 38 -3.64 -2.07 4.08
CA SER A 38 -2.30 -1.92 4.67
C SER A 38 -1.52 -3.24 4.74
N ASP A 39 -2.21 -4.35 4.98
CA ASP A 39 -1.58 -5.67 5.10
C ASP A 39 -1.13 -6.18 3.72
N GLY A 40 -1.91 -5.88 2.67
CA GLY A 40 -1.52 -6.12 1.28
C GLY A 40 -0.33 -5.26 0.87
N ALA A 41 -0.39 -3.97 1.18
CA ALA A 41 0.71 -3.03 0.97
C ALA A 41 2.00 -3.47 1.69
N GLU A 42 1.91 -3.92 2.95
CA GLU A 42 3.07 -4.45 3.69
C GLU A 42 3.64 -5.70 3.04
N ARG A 43 2.78 -6.61 2.56
CA ARG A 43 3.19 -7.83 1.88
C ARG A 43 3.94 -7.54 0.57
N ASP A 44 3.45 -6.59 -0.22
CA ASP A 44 4.13 -6.18 -1.45
C ASP A 44 5.52 -5.59 -1.15
N MET A 45 5.65 -4.82 -0.08
CA MET A 45 6.93 -4.24 0.34
C MET A 45 7.89 -5.29 0.89
N TRP A 46 7.40 -6.33 1.56
CA TRP A 46 8.21 -7.48 1.96
C TRP A 46 8.75 -8.25 0.76
N VAL A 47 7.96 -8.44 -0.30
CA VAL A 47 8.42 -9.07 -1.55
C VAL A 47 9.56 -8.27 -2.18
N LEU A 48 9.54 -6.94 -2.02
CA LEU A 48 10.62 -6.03 -2.44
C LEU A 48 11.80 -5.94 -1.46
N GLY A 49 11.79 -6.69 -0.35
CA GLY A 49 12.86 -6.66 0.66
C GLY A 49 12.84 -5.43 1.56
N VAL A 50 11.71 -4.70 1.64
CA VAL A 50 11.58 -3.48 2.44
C VAL A 50 10.70 -3.72 3.65
N TRP A 51 11.34 -3.96 4.79
CA TRP A 51 10.67 -4.17 6.07
C TRP A 51 10.12 -2.88 6.71
N SER A 52 10.84 -1.76 6.58
CA SER A 52 10.45 -0.44 7.13
C SER A 52 9.91 0.49 6.04
N TRP A 53 8.86 0.05 5.33
CA TRP A 53 8.32 0.83 4.20
C TRP A 53 7.80 2.20 4.62
N LYS A 54 7.28 2.34 5.84
CA LYS A 54 6.80 3.62 6.40
C LYS A 54 7.92 4.66 6.53
N GLU A 55 9.11 4.21 6.86
CA GLU A 55 10.31 5.05 6.93
C GLU A 55 10.82 5.38 5.52
N ALA A 56 10.87 4.39 4.63
CA ALA A 56 11.23 4.61 3.22
C ALA A 56 10.26 5.58 2.51
N ALA A 57 8.98 5.52 2.85
CA ALA A 57 7.91 6.35 2.31
C ALA A 57 7.90 7.80 2.83
N SER A 58 8.61 8.08 3.94
CA SER A 58 8.72 9.43 4.48
C SER A 58 9.45 10.37 3.52
N ASP A 59 10.46 9.86 2.82
CA ASP A 59 11.16 10.54 1.74
C ASP A 59 10.50 10.21 0.40
N ARG A 60 10.00 11.23 -0.29
CA ARG A 60 9.32 11.08 -1.58
C ARG A 60 10.24 10.55 -2.68
N LEU A 61 11.49 11.00 -2.76
CA LEU A 61 12.42 10.61 -3.82
C LEU A 61 12.91 9.19 -3.58
N LYS A 62 13.27 8.85 -2.35
CA LYS A 62 13.63 7.49 -1.95
C LYS A 62 12.50 6.51 -2.26
N TRP A 63 11.26 6.89 -1.96
CA TRP A 63 10.07 6.11 -2.27
C TRP A 63 9.85 5.89 -3.76
N ILE A 64 9.95 6.94 -4.58
CA ILE A 64 9.76 6.83 -6.03
C ILE A 64 10.84 5.94 -6.66
N ASN A 65 12.11 6.15 -6.31
CA ASN A 65 13.21 5.34 -6.84
C ASN A 65 13.06 3.85 -6.47
N MET A 66 12.63 3.56 -5.24
CA MET A 66 12.34 2.20 -4.81
C MET A 66 11.20 1.58 -5.61
N LEU A 67 10.10 2.31 -5.83
CA LEU A 67 8.98 1.82 -6.62
C LEU A 67 9.34 1.63 -8.11
N ASP A 68 10.27 2.42 -8.62
CA ASP A 68 10.76 2.28 -9.99
C ASP A 68 11.61 1.01 -10.16
N GLN A 69 12.52 0.76 -9.21
CA GLN A 69 13.28 -0.49 -9.12
C GLN A 69 12.35 -1.71 -8.97
N ALA A 70 11.28 -1.57 -8.19
CA ALA A 70 10.27 -2.61 -7.99
C ALA A 70 9.51 -2.95 -9.28
N LYS A 71 9.10 -1.94 -10.06
CA LYS A 71 8.43 -2.13 -11.36
C LYS A 71 9.32 -2.84 -12.38
N ALA A 72 10.64 -2.68 -12.27
CA ALA A 72 11.60 -3.38 -13.11
C ALA A 72 11.73 -4.88 -12.77
N HIS A 73 11.17 -5.34 -11.65
CA HIS A 73 11.10 -6.77 -11.29
C HIS A 73 9.74 -7.38 -11.69
N PRO A 74 9.69 -8.26 -12.70
CA PRO A 74 8.44 -8.75 -13.31
C PRO A 74 7.59 -9.69 -12.42
N GLY A 75 8.01 -9.94 -11.17
CA GLY A 75 7.29 -10.77 -10.20
C GLY A 75 6.17 -10.05 -9.42
N LEU A 76 6.04 -8.74 -9.58
CA LEU A 76 4.99 -7.91 -8.99
C LEU A 76 4.13 -7.31 -10.10
N LYS A 77 3.39 -8.17 -10.82
CA LYS A 77 2.30 -7.68 -11.66
C LYS A 77 1.22 -7.11 -10.75
N SER A 78 0.98 -5.82 -10.97
CA SER A 78 -0.10 -5.01 -10.45
C SER A 78 -1.42 -5.77 -10.46
N PHE A 79 -2.12 -5.73 -9.33
CA PHE A 79 -3.56 -6.02 -9.23
C PHE A 79 -4.40 -4.87 -9.84
N ASP A 80 -3.78 -3.95 -10.57
CA ASP A 80 -4.34 -2.65 -10.99
C ASP A 80 -4.54 -2.55 -12.53
N ASP A 81 -4.48 -3.65 -13.29
CA ASP A 81 -4.66 -3.61 -14.77
C ASP A 81 -5.87 -4.42 -15.31
N ASP A 82 -6.72 -5.03 -14.47
CA ASP A 82 -7.76 -5.99 -14.92
C ASP A 82 -9.24 -5.55 -14.73
N ASP A 83 -9.55 -4.30 -14.36
CA ASP A 83 -10.95 -3.88 -14.06
C ASP A 83 -11.48 -2.66 -14.83
N ASP A 84 -10.94 -2.36 -16.02
CA ASP A 84 -11.46 -1.31 -16.92
C ASP A 84 -11.81 -1.83 -18.35
N GLU A 85 -11.99 -3.14 -18.54
CA GLU A 85 -12.47 -3.71 -19.81
C GLU A 85 -13.63 -4.73 -19.65
N ARG A 86 -14.65 -4.39 -18.86
CA ARG A 86 -15.98 -5.06 -18.96
C ARG A 86 -17.14 -4.08 -18.97
N ILE A 87 -17.21 -3.28 -20.04
CA ILE A 87 -18.47 -2.75 -20.56
C ILE A 87 -18.52 -3.07 -22.06
N ILE A 88 -19.13 -4.22 -22.39
CA ILE A 88 -20.01 -4.42 -23.56
C ILE A 88 -21.21 -5.22 -23.07
#